data_AF-A0A496W971-F1
#
_entry.id   AF-A0A496W971-F1
#
_cell.length_a   1.000
_cell.length_b   1.000
_cell.length_c   1.000
_cell.angle_alpha   90.00
_cell.angle_beta   90.00
_cell.angle_gamma   90.00
#
_symmetry.space_group_name_H-M   'P 1'
#
loop_
_entity.id
_entity.type
_entity.pdbx_description
1 polymer ?
#
loop_
_entity_poly.entity_id
_entity_poly.type
_entity_poly.pdbx_seq_one_letter_code
_entity_poly.pdbx_strand_id
1 'polypeptide(L)'
;MPKKVHSRSTKPEILEAYKELEAAYQELEAKKGSPPASKKHETPPPPVSSKKETSTNQAELALSLPQEENAHALMEEVINTLGKLGEKFNTALSQLSTNLLVEASRLKNVRTTVDTESNRLATLYNLKIEEETLSALLKEYRETAEQYVETSKQKREEVEKAWLDKKQAWQMETEETELQLQELESSVQKTKKREDNEYRYDLSLKRNLSDEEYTQQQQQQQQTLDEPQETRRKAWDEREKTLAEREKQFEENKTKVERFPKELEAAIKKAKEEGIGIAHKQAKIKSDLAAQEFSGDQEVYQLKIRELEDQVANQGSQLDKLSKQLESALKQAQELAVKAIEGTSNQNSFNALKDIALEQAKNLPKAK
;
A
#
# COMPACT_ATOMS: atom_id res chain seq x y z
N MET A 1 -0.74 40.18 30.52
CA MET A 1 -1.95 39.82 29.74
C MET A 1 -1.53 38.79 28.72
N PRO A 2 -2.07 37.55 28.74
CA PRO A 2 -1.63 36.50 27.84
C PRO A 2 -1.93 36.84 26.37
N LYS A 3 -1.04 36.42 25.46
CA LYS A 3 -1.22 36.62 24.01
C LYS A 3 -2.48 35.89 23.53
N LYS A 4 -3.38 36.58 22.84
CA LYS A 4 -4.60 35.97 22.28
C LYS A 4 -4.24 35.12 21.07
N VAL A 5 -4.37 33.80 21.20
CA VAL A 5 -4.25 32.85 20.10
C VAL A 5 -5.38 33.08 19.10
N HIS A 6 -5.04 33.09 17.81
CA HIS A 6 -5.96 33.34 16.69
C HIS A 6 -5.64 32.39 15.54
N SER A 7 -6.62 32.05 14.69
CA SER A 7 -6.60 30.92 13.71
C SER A 7 -5.46 30.89 12.68
N ARG A 8 -4.56 31.89 12.66
CA ARG A 8 -3.35 31.96 11.82
C ARG A 8 -2.05 31.74 12.60
N SER A 9 -2.09 31.57 13.92
CA SER A 9 -0.89 31.35 14.75
C SER A 9 -0.29 29.97 14.50
N THR A 10 1.02 29.92 14.42
CA THR A 10 1.81 28.69 14.19
C THR A 10 1.87 27.83 15.46
N LYS A 11 2.13 26.52 15.27
CA LYS A 11 2.25 25.55 16.36
C LYS A 11 3.19 25.96 17.52
N PRO A 12 4.40 26.56 17.30
CA PRO A 12 5.22 27.04 18.41
C PRO A 12 4.58 28.20 19.18
N GLU A 13 3.96 29.18 18.51
CA GLU A 13 3.30 30.32 19.16
C GLU A 13 2.13 29.89 20.06
N ILE A 14 1.39 28.84 19.65
CA ILE A 14 0.32 28.23 20.45
C ILE A 14 0.90 27.58 21.73
N LEU A 15 2.04 26.91 21.63
CA LEU A 15 2.69 26.26 22.77
C LEU A 15 3.33 27.27 23.74
N GLU A 16 3.83 28.40 23.26
CA GLU A 16 4.28 29.50 24.12
C GLU A 16 3.10 30.16 24.84
N ALA A 17 2.02 30.49 24.12
CA ALA A 17 0.82 31.07 24.71
C ALA A 17 0.19 30.14 25.77
N TYR A 18 0.21 28.82 25.56
CA TYR A 18 -0.25 27.83 26.55
C TYR A 18 0.59 27.87 27.84
N LYS A 19 1.93 27.90 27.72
CA LYS A 19 2.84 27.97 28.88
C LYS A 19 2.71 29.29 29.65
N GLU A 20 2.54 30.43 28.95
CA GLU A 20 2.24 31.72 29.58
C GLU A 20 0.93 31.66 30.38
N LEU A 21 -0.08 30.93 29.88
CA LEU A 21 -1.38 30.77 30.53
C LEU A 21 -1.31 29.83 31.75
N GLU A 22 -0.56 28.72 31.65
CA GLU A 22 -0.33 27.78 32.75
C GLU A 22 0.39 28.45 33.92
N ALA A 23 1.44 29.25 33.64
CA ALA A 23 2.11 30.05 34.67
C ALA A 23 1.16 31.07 35.35
N ALA A 24 0.33 31.76 34.56
CA ALA A 24 -0.67 32.69 35.10
C ALA A 24 -1.74 32.01 35.96
N TYR A 25 -2.12 30.76 35.66
CA TYR A 25 -3.01 29.97 36.51
C TYR A 25 -2.34 29.59 37.85
N GLN A 26 -1.08 29.15 37.83
CA GLN A 26 -0.35 28.83 39.07
C GLN A 26 -0.17 30.06 39.97
N GLU A 27 0.08 31.25 39.41
CA GLU A 27 0.11 32.51 40.17
C GLU A 27 -1.24 32.88 40.80
N LEU A 28 -2.36 32.53 40.13
CA LEU A 28 -3.72 32.76 40.66
C LEU A 28 -4.10 31.77 41.76
N GLU A 29 -3.67 30.51 41.67
CA GLU A 29 -3.84 29.53 42.75
C GLU A 29 -3.00 29.90 43.98
N ALA A 30 -1.73 30.31 43.78
CA ALA A 30 -0.89 30.84 44.86
C ALA A 30 -1.52 32.05 45.58
N LYS A 31 -2.27 32.89 44.86
CA LYS A 31 -3.05 34.01 45.44
C LYS A 31 -4.38 33.60 46.10
N LYS A 32 -4.93 32.43 45.80
CA LYS A 32 -6.17 31.90 46.43
C LYS A 32 -5.93 31.15 47.75
N GLY A 33 -4.68 30.78 48.06
CA GLY A 33 -4.32 29.97 49.22
C GLY A 33 -4.36 30.64 50.61
N SER A 34 -4.92 31.85 50.76
CA SER A 34 -4.95 32.58 52.04
C SER A 34 -6.39 32.94 52.46
N PRO A 35 -6.95 32.32 53.53
CA PRO A 35 -8.31 32.57 53.96
C PRO A 35 -8.42 33.80 54.89
N PRO A 36 -9.32 34.76 54.62
CA PRO A 36 -9.69 35.77 55.62
C PRO A 36 -10.69 35.16 56.61
N ALA A 37 -10.20 34.84 57.81
CA ALA A 37 -11.06 34.58 58.95
C ALA A 37 -11.73 35.88 59.46
N SER A 38 -12.79 35.69 60.25
CA SER A 38 -13.44 36.72 61.09
C SER A 38 -14.37 37.73 60.42
N LYS A 39 -15.67 37.46 60.55
CA LYS A 39 -16.59 38.30 61.35
C LYS A 39 -17.81 37.50 61.80
N LYS A 40 -17.68 36.81 62.95
CA LYS A 40 -18.83 36.51 63.80
C LYS A 40 -19.20 37.81 64.52
N HIS A 41 -20.45 38.21 64.46
CA HIS A 41 -21.00 39.17 65.43
C HIS A 41 -21.87 38.40 66.41
N GLU A 42 -21.37 38.23 67.63
CA GLU A 42 -22.20 37.89 68.77
C GLU A 42 -23.00 39.12 69.21
N THR A 43 -24.13 38.84 69.86
CA THR A 43 -25.06 39.81 70.44
C THR A 43 -24.45 40.51 71.66
N PRO A 44 -24.99 41.68 72.02
CA PRO A 44 -25.56 41.80 73.38
C PRO A 44 -27.07 42.10 73.41
N PRO A 45 -27.76 41.79 74.53
CA PRO A 45 -29.22 41.83 74.68
C PRO A 45 -29.77 43.20 75.21
N PRO A 46 -31.10 43.40 75.32
CA PRO A 46 -31.72 44.73 75.37
C PRO A 46 -31.93 45.31 76.78
N PRO A 47 -32.12 46.63 76.91
CA PRO A 47 -32.67 47.24 78.12
C PRO A 47 -34.20 47.09 78.16
N VAL A 48 -34.69 46.43 79.21
CA VAL A 48 -36.12 46.36 79.56
C VAL A 48 -36.39 47.27 80.77
N SER A 49 -37.62 47.78 80.89
CA SER A 49 -38.22 48.61 81.97
C SER A 49 -38.30 50.10 81.62
N SER A 50 -39.36 50.85 81.94
CA SER A 50 -40.72 50.53 82.44
C SER A 50 -41.59 51.82 82.25
N LYS A 51 -42.81 52.05 82.78
CA LYS A 51 -43.68 51.42 83.80
C LYS A 51 -45.09 52.04 83.68
N LYS A 52 -46.16 51.34 84.08
CA LYS A 52 -47.36 51.88 84.78
C LYS A 52 -48.26 50.70 85.20
N GLU A 53 -48.33 50.40 86.49
CA GLU A 53 -49.38 50.80 87.46
C GLU A 53 -50.27 49.57 87.76
N THR A 54 -50.88 49.40 88.95
CA THR A 54 -51.25 50.39 89.97
C THR A 54 -51.18 49.79 91.40
N SER A 55 -51.08 50.66 92.42
CA SER A 55 -51.68 50.59 93.77
C SER A 55 -52.04 49.22 94.39
N THR A 56 -51.80 48.98 95.69
CA THR A 56 -52.56 49.68 96.75
C THR A 56 -51.80 49.77 98.06
N ASN A 57 -52.00 50.89 98.77
CA ASN A 57 -51.42 51.17 100.08
C ASN A 57 -51.99 50.28 101.18
N GLN A 58 -51.17 49.99 102.18
CA GLN A 58 -51.51 50.29 103.57
C GLN A 58 -50.24 50.50 104.38
N ALA A 59 -50.25 51.51 105.24
CA ALA A 59 -49.15 51.86 106.12
C ALA A 59 -49.64 51.74 107.56
N GLU A 60 -48.86 51.04 108.40
CA GLU A 60 -49.02 51.11 109.86
C GLU A 60 -47.72 51.59 110.49
N LEU A 61 -47.87 52.44 111.51
CA LEU A 61 -46.79 53.10 112.21
C LEU A 61 -46.12 52.13 113.19
N ALA A 62 -44.79 52.16 113.23
CA ALA A 62 -44.04 51.76 114.41
C ALA A 62 -42.75 52.58 114.52
N LEU A 63 -42.60 53.35 115.60
CA LEU A 63 -41.29 53.88 116.00
C LEU A 63 -41.15 53.95 117.53
N SER A 64 -40.07 53.32 118.01
CA SER A 64 -39.24 53.69 119.17
C SER A 64 -39.81 53.72 120.61
N LEU A 65 -39.25 52.83 121.45
CA LEU A 65 -38.88 53.07 122.87
C LEU A 65 -37.89 54.28 122.98
N PRO A 66 -37.57 54.90 124.16
CA PRO A 66 -37.59 54.31 125.51
C PRO A 66 -37.93 55.19 126.76
N GLN A 67 -38.33 54.50 127.84
CA GLN A 67 -37.83 54.55 129.24
C GLN A 67 -37.65 55.85 130.07
N GLU A 68 -38.35 55.86 131.22
CA GLU A 68 -38.08 56.38 132.60
C GLU A 68 -37.77 57.85 132.95
N GLU A 69 -38.68 58.39 133.78
CA GLU A 69 -38.50 59.17 135.02
C GLU A 69 -37.25 60.03 135.28
N ASN A 70 -37.43 61.36 135.40
CA ASN A 70 -37.71 62.01 136.70
C ASN A 70 -37.91 63.53 136.58
N ALA A 71 -38.82 64.10 137.38
CA ALA A 71 -39.13 65.52 137.36
C ALA A 71 -38.18 66.32 138.27
N HIS A 72 -37.68 67.48 137.80
CA HIS A 72 -37.47 68.74 138.55
C HIS A 72 -36.61 69.79 137.79
N ALA A 73 -36.01 69.44 136.65
CA ALA A 73 -35.41 70.40 135.71
C ALA A 73 -36.45 71.23 134.91
N LEU A 74 -37.74 71.00 135.17
CA LEU A 74 -38.85 71.35 134.29
C LEU A 74 -39.06 72.86 134.07
N MET A 75 -38.76 73.76 135.01
CA MET A 75 -39.30 75.12 134.93
C MET A 75 -38.49 76.10 134.05
N GLU A 76 -37.15 76.11 134.15
CA GLU A 76 -36.31 76.91 133.22
C GLU A 76 -36.24 76.28 131.82
N GLU A 77 -36.34 74.94 131.74
CA GLU A 77 -36.52 74.26 130.47
C GLU A 77 -37.90 74.58 129.87
N VAL A 78 -38.98 74.67 130.65
CA VAL A 78 -40.29 75.14 130.18
C VAL A 78 -40.23 76.57 129.66
N ILE A 79 -39.53 77.50 130.32
CA ILE A 79 -39.44 78.88 129.82
C ILE A 79 -38.62 78.95 128.51
N ASN A 80 -37.48 78.27 128.43
CA ASN A 80 -36.68 78.22 127.21
C ASN A 80 -37.35 77.42 126.07
N THR A 81 -38.08 76.34 126.39
CA THR A 81 -38.88 75.62 125.39
C THR A 81 -40.10 76.42 124.99
N LEU A 82 -40.72 77.23 125.85
CA LEU A 82 -41.83 78.11 125.49
C LEU A 82 -41.37 79.29 124.60
N GLY A 83 -40.20 79.87 124.86
CA GLY A 83 -39.57 80.85 123.97
C GLY A 83 -39.23 80.25 122.60
N LYS A 84 -38.56 79.10 122.60
CA LYS A 84 -38.31 78.30 121.38
C LYS A 84 -39.60 77.82 120.71
N LEU A 85 -40.69 77.61 121.46
CA LEU A 85 -42.00 77.24 120.92
C LEU A 85 -42.69 78.45 120.31
N GLY A 86 -42.53 79.65 120.87
CA GLY A 86 -42.98 80.90 120.26
C GLY A 86 -42.30 81.17 118.92
N GLU A 87 -40.97 81.06 118.86
CA GLU A 87 -40.23 81.12 117.59
C GLU A 87 -40.65 79.99 116.64
N LYS A 88 -40.67 78.72 117.10
CA LYS A 88 -41.09 77.59 116.28
C LYS A 88 -42.51 77.74 115.76
N PHE A 89 -43.44 78.27 116.56
CA PHE A 89 -44.83 78.50 116.17
C PHE A 89 -44.93 79.64 115.14
N ASN A 90 -44.16 80.72 115.30
CA ASN A 90 -44.14 81.81 114.33
C ASN A 90 -43.46 81.39 113.01
N THR A 91 -42.42 80.55 113.07
CA THR A 91 -41.83 79.92 111.89
C THR A 91 -42.76 78.87 111.28
N ALA A 92 -43.50 78.10 112.08
CA ALA A 92 -44.45 77.10 111.60
C ALA A 92 -45.69 77.77 110.98
N LEU A 93 -46.14 78.92 111.50
CA LEU A 93 -47.20 79.72 110.92
C LEU A 93 -46.75 80.39 109.61
N SER A 94 -45.52 80.91 109.57
CA SER A 94 -44.92 81.39 108.31
C SER A 94 -44.77 80.24 107.31
N GLN A 95 -44.23 79.09 107.72
CA GLN A 95 -44.10 77.89 106.88
C GLN A 95 -45.45 77.35 106.42
N LEU A 96 -46.48 77.38 107.26
CA LEU A 96 -47.84 76.99 106.88
C LEU A 96 -48.42 77.96 105.86
N SER A 97 -48.22 79.27 106.02
CA SER A 97 -48.67 80.26 105.02
C SER A 97 -47.90 80.14 103.70
N THR A 98 -46.58 79.90 103.72
CA THR A 98 -45.82 79.61 102.50
C THR A 98 -46.21 78.28 101.87
N ASN A 99 -46.46 77.24 102.66
CA ASN A 99 -46.92 75.94 102.15
C ASN A 99 -48.34 76.03 101.58
N LEU A 100 -49.24 76.81 102.18
CA LEU A 100 -50.56 77.08 101.65
C LEU A 100 -50.47 77.86 100.32
N LEU A 101 -49.55 78.82 100.21
CA LEU A 101 -49.29 79.57 98.97
C LEU A 101 -48.67 78.67 97.88
N VAL A 102 -47.72 77.80 98.25
CA VAL A 102 -47.10 76.83 97.35
C VAL A 102 -48.14 75.81 96.87
N GLU A 103 -48.93 75.22 97.76
CA GLU A 103 -49.97 74.27 97.38
C GLU A 103 -51.11 74.95 96.59
N ALA A 104 -51.49 76.19 96.89
CA ALA A 104 -52.41 76.96 96.05
C ALA A 104 -51.82 77.22 94.65
N SER A 105 -50.53 77.54 94.55
CA SER A 105 -49.85 77.70 93.25
C SER A 105 -49.73 76.37 92.49
N ARG A 106 -49.51 75.26 93.21
CA ARG A 106 -49.42 73.90 92.67
C ARG A 106 -50.76 73.42 92.17
N LEU A 107 -51.84 73.65 92.91
CA LEU A 107 -53.21 73.33 92.53
C LEU A 107 -53.64 74.17 91.31
N LYS A 108 -53.26 75.46 91.25
CA LYS A 108 -53.44 76.30 90.06
C LYS A 108 -52.68 75.74 88.86
N ASN A 109 -51.40 75.39 89.03
CA ASN A 109 -50.58 74.82 87.95
C ASN A 109 -51.15 73.49 87.44
N VAL A 110 -51.55 72.59 88.35
CA VAL A 110 -52.21 71.31 88.02
C VAL A 110 -53.50 71.55 87.24
N ARG A 111 -54.36 72.48 87.67
CA ARG A 111 -55.56 72.87 86.91
C ARG A 111 -55.20 73.36 85.51
N THR A 112 -54.28 74.30 85.38
CA THR A 112 -53.85 74.78 84.05
C THR A 112 -53.26 73.69 83.18
N THR A 113 -52.51 72.72 83.73
CA THR A 113 -52.01 71.58 82.94
C THR A 113 -53.11 70.62 82.51
N VAL A 114 -54.11 70.38 83.38
CA VAL A 114 -55.30 69.58 83.03
C VAL A 114 -56.11 70.29 81.94
N ASP A 115 -56.32 71.59 82.05
CA ASP A 115 -57.02 72.38 81.03
C ASP A 115 -56.25 72.41 79.70
N THR A 116 -54.91 72.53 79.71
CA THR A 116 -54.12 72.51 78.47
C THR A 116 -54.10 71.13 77.82
N GLU A 117 -53.94 70.04 78.59
CA GLU A 117 -53.94 68.69 78.02
C GLU A 117 -55.35 68.26 77.59
N SER A 118 -56.40 68.70 78.29
CA SER A 118 -57.79 68.52 77.85
C SER A 118 -58.06 69.23 76.51
N ASN A 119 -57.66 70.50 76.38
CA ASN A 119 -57.77 71.25 75.13
C ASN A 119 -56.88 70.65 74.02
N ARG A 120 -55.71 70.11 74.36
CA ARG A 120 -54.80 69.44 73.42
C ARG A 120 -55.37 68.12 72.91
N LEU A 121 -56.03 67.34 73.76
CA LEU A 121 -56.78 66.14 73.37
C LEU A 121 -57.98 66.51 72.50
N ALA A 122 -58.77 67.52 72.90
CA ALA A 122 -59.91 68.00 72.12
C ALA A 122 -59.51 68.51 70.72
N THR A 123 -58.36 69.19 70.60
CA THR A 123 -57.86 69.70 69.30
C THR A 123 -57.14 68.67 68.45
N LEU A 124 -56.37 67.73 69.04
CA LEU A 124 -55.71 66.65 68.29
C LEU A 124 -56.70 65.65 67.72
N TYR A 125 -57.75 65.31 68.47
CA TYR A 125 -58.72 64.29 68.09
C TYR A 125 -60.07 64.87 67.60
N ASN A 126 -60.24 66.19 67.63
CA ASN A 126 -61.48 66.89 67.23
C ASN A 126 -62.74 66.38 67.95
N LEU A 127 -62.57 65.88 69.19
CA LEU A 127 -63.62 65.23 69.98
C LEU A 127 -64.52 66.26 70.67
N LYS A 128 -65.78 66.35 70.24
CA LYS A 128 -66.86 66.88 71.09
C LYS A 128 -67.19 65.83 72.14
N ILE A 129 -66.96 66.14 73.42
CA ILE A 129 -67.12 65.17 74.51
C ILE A 129 -68.61 65.01 74.84
N GLU A 130 -69.23 63.99 74.27
CA GLU A 130 -70.52 63.42 74.69
C GLU A 130 -70.28 62.04 75.35
N GLU A 131 -71.17 61.60 76.25
CA GLU A 131 -70.96 60.42 77.10
C GLU A 131 -70.72 59.11 76.32
N GLU A 132 -71.18 59.04 75.07
CA GLU A 132 -70.99 57.87 74.20
C GLU A 132 -69.72 57.91 73.33
N THR A 133 -69.02 59.04 73.22
CA THR A 133 -67.91 59.23 72.25
C THR A 133 -66.73 58.29 72.45
N LEU A 134 -66.33 58.02 73.70
CA LEU A 134 -65.29 57.04 73.99
C LEU A 134 -65.70 55.63 73.53
N SER A 135 -66.99 55.28 73.69
CA SER A 135 -67.50 53.97 73.31
C SER A 135 -67.66 53.81 71.79
N ALA A 136 -68.02 54.89 71.09
CA ALA A 136 -68.06 54.94 69.63
C ALA A 136 -66.64 54.81 69.05
N LEU A 137 -65.69 55.61 69.53
CA LEU A 137 -64.29 55.55 69.11
C LEU A 137 -63.65 54.18 69.39
N LEU A 138 -63.98 53.54 70.52
CA LEU A 138 -63.52 52.18 70.83
C LEU A 138 -64.14 51.11 69.91
N LYS A 139 -65.37 51.31 69.42
CA LYS A 139 -65.98 50.45 68.39
C LYS A 139 -65.30 50.66 67.03
N GLU A 140 -65.11 51.90 66.59
CA GLU A 140 -64.38 52.23 65.36
C GLU A 140 -62.95 51.65 65.36
N TYR A 141 -62.21 51.75 66.48
CA TYR A 141 -60.89 51.13 66.60
C TYR A 141 -60.93 49.59 66.59
N ARG A 142 -62.00 48.96 67.09
CA ARG A 142 -62.17 47.50 67.00
C ARG A 142 -62.52 47.06 65.58
N GLU A 143 -63.49 47.72 64.96
CA GLU A 143 -63.91 47.44 63.58
C GLU A 143 -62.76 47.67 62.59
N THR A 144 -61.99 48.76 62.73
CA THR A 144 -60.80 48.99 61.89
C THR A 144 -59.66 48.01 62.18
N ALA A 145 -59.48 47.56 63.43
CA ALA A 145 -58.52 46.50 63.74
C ALA A 145 -58.93 45.14 63.14
N GLU A 146 -60.21 44.77 63.22
CA GLU A 146 -60.75 43.56 62.61
C GLU A 146 -60.65 43.60 61.08
N GLN A 147 -61.04 44.72 60.45
CA GLN A 147 -60.85 44.96 59.02
C GLN A 147 -59.36 44.92 58.62
N TYR A 148 -58.46 45.46 59.44
CA TYR A 148 -57.02 45.38 59.17
C TYR A 148 -56.49 43.95 59.26
N VAL A 149 -56.94 43.16 60.24
CA VAL A 149 -56.58 41.74 60.36
C VAL A 149 -57.08 40.94 59.15
N GLU A 150 -58.34 41.15 58.76
CA GLU A 150 -58.96 40.42 57.66
C GLU A 150 -58.37 40.82 56.29
N THR A 151 -58.19 42.12 56.01
CA THR A 151 -57.50 42.57 54.78
C THR A 151 -56.02 42.14 54.76
N SER A 152 -55.35 42.06 55.91
CA SER A 152 -53.99 41.51 55.98
C SER A 152 -53.96 40.00 55.75
N LYS A 153 -55.00 39.28 56.16
CA LYS A 153 -55.16 37.84 55.90
C LYS A 153 -55.43 37.59 54.42
N GLN A 154 -56.37 38.32 53.82
CA GLN A 154 -56.66 38.26 52.38
C GLN A 154 -55.40 38.55 51.54
N LYS A 155 -54.67 39.63 51.85
CA LYS A 155 -53.40 39.94 51.17
C LYS A 155 -52.33 38.84 51.35
N ARG A 156 -52.25 38.19 52.52
CA ARG A 156 -51.36 37.04 52.73
C ARG A 156 -51.78 35.87 51.84
N GLU A 157 -53.06 35.51 51.84
CA GLU A 157 -53.58 34.42 51.00
C GLU A 157 -53.42 34.69 49.49
N GLU A 158 -53.61 35.93 49.04
CA GLU A 158 -53.36 36.36 47.66
C GLU A 158 -51.88 36.25 47.27
N VAL A 159 -50.98 36.72 48.14
CA VAL A 159 -49.53 36.62 47.92
C VAL A 159 -49.05 35.16 47.98
N GLU A 160 -49.58 34.34 48.88
CA GLU A 160 -49.28 32.91 48.96
C GLU A 160 -49.76 32.16 47.72
N LYS A 161 -50.98 32.43 47.22
CA LYS A 161 -51.48 31.88 45.94
C LYS A 161 -50.61 32.31 44.77
N ALA A 162 -50.37 33.61 44.60
CA ALA A 162 -49.54 34.14 43.52
C ALA A 162 -48.08 33.63 43.57
N TRP A 163 -47.54 33.37 44.78
CA TRP A 163 -46.23 32.76 44.95
C TRP A 163 -46.24 31.27 44.57
N LEU A 164 -47.27 30.51 44.96
CA LEU A 164 -47.44 29.11 44.58
C LEU A 164 -47.62 28.97 43.06
N ASP A 165 -48.49 29.76 42.45
CA ASP A 165 -48.75 29.76 41.00
C ASP A 165 -47.46 30.09 40.23
N LYS A 166 -46.72 31.13 40.66
CA LYS A 166 -45.44 31.50 40.04
C LYS A 166 -44.37 30.43 40.25
N LYS A 167 -44.35 29.76 41.40
CA LYS A 167 -43.42 28.66 41.67
C LYS A 167 -43.74 27.45 40.78
N GLN A 168 -45.02 27.09 40.63
CA GLN A 168 -45.45 26.00 39.74
C GLN A 168 -45.12 26.33 38.27
N ALA A 169 -45.45 27.54 37.81
CA ALA A 169 -45.10 27.97 36.45
C ALA A 169 -43.59 27.93 36.20
N TRP A 170 -42.77 28.37 37.15
CA TRP A 170 -41.31 28.27 37.06
C TRP A 170 -40.82 26.80 37.06
N GLN A 171 -41.42 25.92 37.86
CA GLN A 171 -41.08 24.49 37.85
C GLN A 171 -41.40 23.84 36.48
N MET A 172 -42.59 24.12 35.91
CA MET A 172 -42.94 23.65 34.57
C MET A 172 -41.98 24.20 33.51
N GLU A 173 -41.61 25.48 33.56
CA GLU A 173 -40.62 26.08 32.64
C GLU A 173 -39.23 25.43 32.79
N THR A 174 -38.79 25.10 34.02
CA THR A 174 -37.54 24.36 34.21
C THR A 174 -37.60 22.93 33.66
N GLU A 175 -38.70 22.22 33.84
CA GLU A 175 -38.88 20.87 33.30
C GLU A 175 -38.95 20.88 31.75
N GLU A 176 -39.68 21.83 31.16
CA GLU A 176 -39.75 21.99 29.70
C GLU A 176 -38.39 22.35 29.09
N THR A 177 -37.63 23.27 29.72
CA THR A 177 -36.30 23.66 29.23
C THR A 177 -35.26 22.56 29.42
N GLU A 178 -35.33 21.76 30.49
CA GLU A 178 -34.50 20.56 30.65
C GLU A 178 -34.81 19.50 29.59
N LEU A 179 -36.08 19.24 29.28
CA LEU A 179 -36.48 18.31 28.23
C LEU A 179 -36.02 18.78 26.84
N GLN A 180 -36.18 20.07 26.53
CA GLN A 180 -35.67 20.66 25.28
C GLN A 180 -34.14 20.55 25.18
N LEU A 181 -33.42 20.80 26.28
CA LEU A 181 -31.96 20.67 26.31
C LEU A 181 -31.51 19.21 26.07
N GLN A 182 -32.20 18.24 26.67
CA GLN A 182 -31.95 16.81 26.44
C GLN A 182 -32.27 16.38 25.00
N GLU A 183 -33.36 16.88 24.41
CA GLU A 183 -33.68 16.61 23.00
C GLU A 183 -32.60 17.18 22.07
N LEU A 184 -32.22 18.44 22.28
CA LEU A 184 -31.15 19.11 21.53
C LEU A 184 -29.82 18.38 21.67
N GLU A 185 -29.40 18.01 22.88
CA GLU A 185 -28.19 17.21 23.08
C GLU A 185 -28.28 15.87 22.34
N SER A 186 -29.41 15.16 22.46
CA SER A 186 -29.61 13.88 21.74
C SER A 186 -29.51 14.06 20.23
N SER A 187 -30.00 15.17 19.68
CA SER A 187 -29.96 15.49 18.25
C SER A 187 -28.52 15.77 17.80
N VAL A 188 -27.78 16.59 18.56
CA VAL A 188 -26.37 16.91 18.30
C VAL A 188 -25.46 15.69 18.44
N GLN A 189 -25.73 14.79 19.39
CA GLN A 189 -25.01 13.53 19.51
C GLN A 189 -25.31 12.57 18.34
N LYS A 190 -26.54 12.60 17.79
CA LYS A 190 -26.90 11.83 16.59
C LYS A 190 -26.25 12.40 15.32
N THR A 191 -26.21 13.73 15.15
CA THR A 191 -25.53 14.35 13.99
C THR A 191 -24.03 14.12 14.03
N LYS A 192 -23.36 14.37 15.17
CA LYS A 192 -21.92 14.09 15.35
C LYS A 192 -21.57 12.64 15.03
N LYS A 193 -22.34 11.67 15.53
CA LYS A 193 -22.12 10.24 15.23
C LYS A 193 -22.32 9.92 13.74
N ARG A 194 -23.27 10.60 13.06
CA ARG A 194 -23.47 10.45 11.62
C ARG A 194 -22.28 11.03 10.85
N GLU A 195 -21.91 12.27 11.14
CA GLU A 195 -20.77 12.99 10.53
C GLU A 195 -19.45 12.23 10.73
N ASP A 196 -19.18 11.72 11.94
CA ASP A 196 -18.00 10.88 12.23
C ASP A 196 -17.98 9.59 11.40
N ASN A 197 -19.14 8.95 11.22
CA ASN A 197 -19.27 7.71 10.45
C ASN A 197 -19.15 7.96 8.94
N GLU A 198 -19.81 9.00 8.42
CA GLU A 198 -19.71 9.45 7.03
C GLU A 198 -18.28 9.86 6.69
N TYR A 199 -17.62 10.65 7.54
CA TYR A 199 -16.22 11.03 7.39
C TYR A 199 -15.28 9.82 7.38
N ARG A 200 -15.46 8.86 8.31
CA ARG A 200 -14.65 7.62 8.34
C ARG A 200 -14.89 6.76 7.11
N TYR A 201 -16.14 6.64 6.68
CA TYR A 201 -16.52 5.90 5.47
C TYR A 201 -15.88 6.52 4.24
N ASP A 202 -16.08 7.82 4.00
CA ASP A 202 -15.48 8.57 2.89
C ASP A 202 -13.95 8.49 2.89
N LEU A 203 -13.31 8.60 4.06
CA LEU A 203 -11.86 8.46 4.20
C LEU A 203 -11.40 7.04 3.84
N SER A 204 -12.14 6.01 4.26
CA SER A 204 -11.82 4.62 3.91
C SER A 204 -12.04 4.34 2.42
N LEU A 205 -13.13 4.84 1.84
CA LEU A 205 -13.46 4.71 0.42
C LEU A 205 -12.39 5.39 -0.45
N LYS A 206 -11.99 6.62 -0.10
CA LYS A 206 -10.91 7.35 -0.81
C LYS A 206 -9.57 6.61 -0.72
N ARG A 207 -9.23 6.04 0.43
CA ARG A 207 -8.00 5.24 0.60
C ARG A 207 -8.05 3.98 -0.26
N ASN A 208 -9.12 3.18 -0.13
CA ASN A 208 -9.28 1.95 -0.91
C ASN A 208 -9.22 2.24 -2.42
N LEU A 209 -9.89 3.30 -2.89
CA LEU A 209 -9.86 3.69 -4.30
C LEU A 209 -8.46 4.13 -4.74
N SER A 210 -7.73 4.91 -3.93
CA SER A 210 -6.32 5.25 -4.23
C SER A 210 -5.39 4.04 -4.19
N ASP A 211 -5.62 3.07 -3.30
CA ASP A 211 -4.85 1.82 -3.22
C ASP A 211 -5.15 0.90 -4.43
N GLU A 212 -6.41 0.84 -4.88
CA GLU A 212 -6.83 0.15 -6.11
C GLU A 212 -6.23 0.82 -7.36
N GLU A 213 -6.30 2.14 -7.48
CA GLU A 213 -5.66 2.90 -8.56
C GLU A 213 -4.13 2.68 -8.58
N TYR A 214 -3.49 2.72 -7.41
CA TYR A 214 -2.05 2.50 -7.28
C TYR A 214 -1.63 1.07 -7.64
N THR A 215 -2.36 0.06 -7.17
CA THR A 215 -2.08 -1.35 -7.50
C THR A 215 -2.35 -1.66 -8.97
N GLN A 216 -3.39 -1.07 -9.59
CA GLN A 216 -3.61 -1.15 -11.04
C GLN A 216 -2.47 -0.49 -11.83
N GLN A 217 -2.01 0.70 -11.42
CA GLN A 217 -0.86 1.36 -12.04
C GLN A 217 0.43 0.53 -11.91
N GLN A 218 0.68 -0.09 -10.75
CA GLN A 218 1.81 -1.02 -10.58
C GLN A 218 1.71 -2.22 -11.52
N GLN A 219 0.53 -2.86 -11.63
CA GLN A 219 0.32 -4.01 -12.51
C GLN A 219 0.51 -3.63 -13.98
N GLN A 220 0.01 -2.47 -14.42
CA GLN A 220 0.23 -1.95 -15.77
C GLN A 220 1.72 -1.66 -16.04
N GLN A 221 2.44 -1.09 -15.07
CA GLN A 221 3.89 -0.88 -15.17
C GLN A 221 4.68 -2.20 -15.23
N GLN A 222 4.26 -3.23 -14.50
CA GLN A 222 4.89 -4.56 -14.58
C GLN A 222 4.61 -5.22 -15.93
N GLN A 223 3.34 -5.26 -16.38
CA GLN A 223 2.97 -5.82 -17.69
C GLN A 223 3.71 -5.13 -18.85
N THR A 224 3.78 -3.79 -18.84
CA THR A 224 4.50 -3.02 -19.87
C THR A 224 6.03 -3.17 -19.81
N LEU A 225 6.60 -3.74 -18.74
CA LEU A 225 8.01 -4.12 -18.65
C LEU A 225 8.24 -5.60 -18.99
N ASP A 226 7.30 -6.48 -18.66
CA ASP A 226 7.41 -7.93 -18.84
C ASP A 226 7.12 -8.34 -20.29
N GLU A 227 6.10 -7.79 -20.95
CA GLU A 227 5.82 -8.02 -22.38
C GLU A 227 7.02 -7.76 -23.31
N PRO A 228 7.71 -6.59 -23.25
CA PRO A 228 8.91 -6.33 -24.05
C PRO A 228 10.16 -7.07 -23.56
N GLN A 229 10.13 -7.71 -22.39
CA GLN A 229 11.18 -8.64 -21.96
C GLN A 229 10.92 -10.05 -22.52
N GLU A 230 9.70 -10.58 -22.40
CA GLU A 230 9.33 -11.89 -22.94
C GLU A 230 9.50 -11.96 -24.47
N THR A 231 9.01 -10.97 -25.20
CA THR A 231 9.16 -10.90 -26.66
C THR A 231 10.63 -10.85 -27.07
N ARG A 232 11.46 -10.12 -26.32
CA ARG A 232 12.91 -10.02 -26.55
C ARG A 232 13.66 -11.30 -26.20
N ARG A 233 13.26 -11.99 -25.12
CA ARG A 233 13.75 -13.34 -24.76
C ARG A 233 13.44 -14.34 -25.86
N LYS A 234 12.17 -14.45 -26.29
CA LYS A 234 11.74 -15.32 -27.41
C LYS A 234 12.53 -15.03 -28.69
N ALA A 235 12.72 -13.75 -29.04
CA ALA A 235 13.52 -13.33 -30.19
C ALA A 235 15.03 -13.60 -30.04
N TRP A 236 15.57 -13.66 -28.83
CA TRP A 236 16.95 -14.11 -28.58
C TRP A 236 17.05 -15.64 -28.66
N ASP A 237 16.14 -16.40 -28.06
CA ASP A 237 16.11 -17.86 -28.14
C ASP A 237 16.03 -18.36 -29.60
N GLU A 238 15.24 -17.69 -30.45
CA GLU A 238 15.16 -17.95 -31.89
C GLU A 238 16.47 -17.60 -32.62
N ARG A 239 17.11 -16.47 -32.29
CA ARG A 239 18.41 -16.08 -32.85
C ARG A 239 19.51 -17.06 -32.45
N GLU A 240 19.56 -17.48 -31.19
CA GLU A 240 20.54 -18.46 -30.70
C GLU A 240 20.38 -19.81 -31.39
N LYS A 241 19.15 -20.29 -31.60
CA LYS A 241 18.88 -21.51 -32.40
C LYS A 241 19.38 -21.37 -33.84
N THR A 242 19.02 -20.28 -34.52
CA THR A 242 19.45 -20.07 -35.93
C THR A 242 20.96 -19.82 -36.08
N LEU A 243 21.62 -19.28 -35.06
CA LEU A 243 23.08 -19.17 -35.00
C LEU A 243 23.73 -20.55 -34.77
N ALA A 244 23.25 -21.33 -33.81
CA ALA A 244 23.75 -22.68 -33.55
C ALA A 244 23.58 -23.63 -34.75
N GLU A 245 22.49 -23.50 -35.51
CA GLU A 245 22.29 -24.21 -36.78
C GLU A 245 23.28 -23.76 -37.86
N ARG A 246 23.50 -22.45 -38.01
CA ARG A 246 24.51 -21.92 -38.94
C ARG A 246 25.92 -22.34 -38.57
N GLU A 247 26.26 -22.38 -37.29
CA GLU A 247 27.59 -22.75 -36.81
C GLU A 247 27.87 -24.24 -37.02
N LYS A 248 26.86 -25.11 -36.84
CA LYS A 248 26.92 -26.52 -37.28
C LYS A 248 27.16 -26.64 -38.80
N GLN A 249 26.37 -25.94 -39.61
CA GLN A 249 26.55 -25.93 -41.08
C GLN A 249 27.93 -25.40 -41.49
N PHE A 250 28.44 -24.40 -40.76
CA PHE A 250 29.77 -23.83 -40.99
C PHE A 250 30.88 -24.85 -40.69
N GLU A 251 30.87 -25.51 -39.53
CA GLU A 251 31.85 -26.55 -39.20
C GLU A 251 31.74 -27.79 -40.12
N GLU A 252 30.53 -28.19 -40.52
CA GLU A 252 30.36 -29.22 -41.56
C GLU A 252 30.99 -28.81 -42.90
N ASN A 253 30.76 -27.58 -43.35
CA ASN A 253 31.30 -27.12 -44.62
C ASN A 253 32.81 -26.89 -44.55
N LYS A 254 33.32 -26.38 -43.43
CA LYS A 254 34.75 -26.24 -43.13
C LYS A 254 35.46 -27.60 -43.14
N THR A 255 34.92 -28.61 -42.47
CA THR A 255 35.49 -29.97 -42.51
C THR A 255 35.44 -30.60 -43.91
N LYS A 256 34.40 -30.34 -44.71
CA LYS A 256 34.35 -30.73 -46.15
C LYS A 256 35.46 -30.01 -46.94
N VAL A 257 35.63 -28.69 -46.77
CA VAL A 257 36.67 -27.89 -47.44
C VAL A 257 38.08 -28.33 -47.05
N GLU A 258 38.32 -28.67 -45.77
CA GLU A 258 39.61 -29.19 -45.29
C GLU A 258 39.94 -30.60 -45.82
N ARG A 259 38.91 -31.43 -46.08
CA ARG A 259 39.07 -32.77 -46.67
C ARG A 259 39.21 -32.73 -48.19
N PHE A 260 38.56 -31.78 -48.86
CA PHE A 260 38.46 -31.71 -50.32
C PHE A 260 39.82 -31.80 -51.06
N PRO A 261 40.92 -31.13 -50.63
CA PRO A 261 42.23 -31.30 -51.28
C PRO A 261 42.74 -32.74 -51.25
N LYS A 262 42.55 -33.45 -50.13
CA LYS A 262 43.00 -34.85 -49.98
C LYS A 262 42.15 -35.81 -50.81
N GLU A 263 40.83 -35.57 -50.86
CA GLU A 263 39.91 -36.34 -51.70
C GLU A 263 40.20 -36.10 -53.19
N LEU A 264 40.48 -34.86 -53.59
CA LEU A 264 40.88 -34.49 -54.95
C LEU A 264 42.23 -35.08 -55.35
N GLU A 265 43.24 -35.05 -54.48
CA GLU A 265 44.51 -35.75 -54.71
C GLU A 265 44.33 -37.26 -54.86
N ALA A 266 43.50 -37.88 -54.02
CA ALA A 266 43.23 -39.32 -54.08
C ALA A 266 42.46 -39.70 -55.36
N ALA A 267 41.49 -38.89 -55.78
CA ALA A 267 40.77 -39.06 -57.04
C ALA A 267 41.70 -38.90 -58.26
N ILE A 268 42.60 -37.90 -58.25
CA ILE A 268 43.60 -37.70 -59.30
C ILE A 268 44.59 -38.88 -59.35
N LYS A 269 45.03 -39.41 -58.20
CA LYS A 269 45.91 -40.60 -58.15
C LYS A 269 45.21 -41.83 -58.74
N LYS A 270 43.98 -42.13 -58.31
CA LYS A 270 43.17 -43.23 -58.88
C LYS A 270 42.97 -43.08 -60.39
N ALA A 271 42.54 -41.90 -60.86
CA ALA A 271 42.32 -41.67 -62.29
C ALA A 271 43.63 -41.79 -63.12
N LYS A 272 44.78 -41.40 -62.55
CA LYS A 272 46.10 -41.63 -63.18
C LYS A 272 46.46 -43.11 -63.21
N GLU A 273 46.27 -43.85 -62.12
CA GLU A 273 46.54 -45.29 -62.03
C GLU A 273 45.64 -46.10 -62.97
N GLU A 274 44.35 -45.77 -63.04
CA GLU A 274 43.39 -46.34 -63.98
C GLU A 274 43.78 -46.02 -65.44
N GLY A 275 44.13 -44.77 -65.74
CA GLY A 275 44.60 -44.35 -67.06
C GLY A 275 45.89 -45.08 -67.49
N ILE A 276 46.87 -45.20 -66.59
CA ILE A 276 48.11 -45.96 -66.80
C ILE A 276 47.80 -47.45 -67.00
N GLY A 277 46.89 -48.02 -66.19
CA GLY A 277 46.46 -49.42 -66.31
C GLY A 277 45.74 -49.72 -67.63
N ILE A 278 44.88 -48.81 -68.11
CA ILE A 278 44.23 -48.89 -69.41
C ILE A 278 45.28 -48.78 -70.53
N ALA A 279 46.20 -47.81 -70.44
CA ALA A 279 47.26 -47.63 -71.43
C ALA A 279 48.19 -48.86 -71.51
N HIS A 280 48.61 -49.44 -70.39
CA HIS A 280 49.40 -50.67 -70.37
C HIS A 280 48.63 -51.87 -70.94
N LYS A 281 47.34 -52.03 -70.61
CA LYS A 281 46.50 -53.08 -71.20
C LYS A 281 46.40 -52.92 -72.72
N GLN A 282 46.12 -51.72 -73.22
CA GLN A 282 46.04 -51.44 -74.65
C GLN A 282 47.39 -51.63 -75.37
N ALA A 283 48.50 -51.15 -74.77
CA ALA A 283 49.84 -51.33 -75.32
C ALA A 283 50.24 -52.80 -75.36
N LYS A 284 49.94 -53.56 -74.30
CA LYS A 284 50.17 -55.02 -74.27
C LYS A 284 49.32 -55.74 -75.30
N ILE A 285 48.01 -55.49 -75.38
CA ILE A 285 47.14 -56.09 -76.40
C ILE A 285 47.65 -55.80 -77.82
N LYS A 286 48.06 -54.56 -78.10
CA LYS A 286 48.65 -54.21 -79.40
C LYS A 286 49.98 -54.93 -79.67
N SER A 287 50.84 -55.07 -78.66
CA SER A 287 52.12 -55.77 -78.78
C SER A 287 51.94 -57.28 -78.95
N ASP A 288 51.04 -57.89 -78.18
CA ASP A 288 50.73 -59.31 -78.25
C ASP A 288 50.07 -59.64 -79.61
N LEU A 289 49.18 -58.78 -80.10
CA LEU A 289 48.53 -58.92 -81.41
C LEU A 289 49.54 -58.74 -82.56
N ALA A 290 50.39 -57.72 -82.53
CA ALA A 290 51.44 -57.53 -83.53
C ALA A 290 52.49 -58.66 -83.53
N ALA A 291 52.79 -59.24 -82.35
CA ALA A 291 53.64 -60.42 -82.26
C ALA A 291 52.96 -61.68 -82.83
N GLN A 292 51.65 -61.85 -82.62
CA GLN A 292 50.87 -62.92 -83.23
C GLN A 292 50.79 -62.76 -84.76
N GLU A 293 50.50 -61.56 -85.26
CA GLU A 293 50.55 -61.22 -86.69
C GLU A 293 51.92 -61.57 -87.29
N PHE A 294 53.02 -61.11 -86.68
CA PHE A 294 54.37 -61.44 -87.15
C PHE A 294 54.67 -62.95 -87.13
N SER A 295 54.23 -63.68 -86.10
CA SER A 295 54.41 -65.14 -86.06
C SER A 295 53.58 -65.85 -87.13
N GLY A 296 52.35 -65.39 -87.39
CA GLY A 296 51.48 -65.92 -88.44
C GLY A 296 52.05 -65.65 -89.84
N ASP A 297 52.53 -64.43 -90.09
CA ASP A 297 53.25 -64.08 -91.33
C ASP A 297 54.49 -64.96 -91.50
N GLN A 298 55.29 -65.15 -90.44
CA GLN A 298 56.46 -66.02 -90.47
C GLN A 298 56.09 -67.48 -90.78
N GLU A 299 55.04 -68.03 -90.17
CA GLU A 299 54.54 -69.38 -90.47
C GLU A 299 54.04 -69.49 -91.92
N VAL A 300 53.30 -68.49 -92.42
CA VAL A 300 52.85 -68.43 -93.82
C VAL A 300 54.04 -68.37 -94.78
N TYR A 301 55.06 -67.56 -94.50
CA TYR A 301 56.29 -67.53 -95.31
C TYR A 301 57.08 -68.84 -95.23
N GLN A 302 57.17 -69.49 -94.06
CA GLN A 302 57.82 -70.79 -93.93
C GLN A 302 57.08 -71.90 -94.68
N LEU A 303 55.74 -71.91 -94.64
CA LEU A 303 54.91 -72.81 -95.44
C LEU A 303 55.11 -72.55 -96.93
N LYS A 304 55.20 -71.27 -97.35
CA LYS A 304 55.42 -70.92 -98.76
C LYS A 304 56.83 -71.30 -99.24
N ILE A 305 57.85 -71.15 -98.40
CA ILE A 305 59.21 -71.64 -98.68
C ILE A 305 59.17 -73.16 -98.84
N ARG A 306 58.55 -73.90 -97.91
CA ARG A 306 58.43 -75.36 -97.99
C ARG A 306 57.68 -75.83 -99.25
N GLU A 307 56.58 -75.17 -99.61
CA GLU A 307 55.84 -75.46 -100.84
C GLU A 307 56.71 -75.26 -102.10
N LEU A 308 57.53 -74.19 -102.12
CA LEU A 308 58.47 -73.93 -103.21
C LEU A 308 59.65 -74.92 -103.22
N GLU A 309 60.16 -75.33 -102.06
CA GLU A 309 61.19 -76.37 -101.92
C GLU A 309 60.67 -77.73 -102.42
N ASP A 310 59.46 -78.13 -102.00
CA ASP A 310 58.78 -79.34 -102.47
C ASP A 310 58.50 -79.27 -103.99
N GLN A 311 58.12 -78.10 -104.51
CA GLN A 311 57.95 -77.89 -105.95
C GLN A 311 59.29 -78.04 -106.71
N VAL A 312 60.38 -77.46 -106.20
CA VAL A 312 61.73 -77.57 -106.79
C VAL A 312 62.23 -79.02 -106.72
N ALA A 313 62.03 -79.73 -105.60
CA ALA A 313 62.40 -81.14 -105.46
C ALA A 313 61.60 -82.03 -106.43
N ASN A 314 60.30 -81.79 -106.58
CA ASN A 314 59.47 -82.48 -107.56
C ASN A 314 59.92 -82.21 -109.01
N GLN A 315 60.19 -80.95 -109.37
CA GLN A 315 60.74 -80.57 -110.67
C GLN A 315 62.11 -81.20 -110.92
N GLY A 316 63.00 -81.23 -109.92
CA GLY A 316 64.27 -81.94 -109.96
C GLY A 316 64.08 -83.43 -110.26
N SER A 317 63.15 -84.09 -109.55
CA SER A 317 62.82 -85.51 -109.80
C SER A 317 62.25 -85.76 -111.21
N GLN A 318 61.54 -84.80 -111.79
CA GLN A 318 61.02 -84.86 -113.16
C GLN A 318 62.15 -84.65 -114.17
N LEU A 319 63.06 -83.70 -113.95
CA LEU A 319 64.26 -83.51 -114.76
C LEU A 319 65.16 -84.74 -114.73
N ASP A 320 65.33 -85.39 -113.58
CA ASP A 320 66.09 -86.64 -113.44
C ASP A 320 65.46 -87.79 -114.24
N LYS A 321 64.13 -87.93 -114.17
CA LYS A 321 63.37 -88.91 -114.97
C LYS A 321 63.48 -88.62 -116.47
N LEU A 322 63.32 -87.36 -116.87
CA LEU A 322 63.40 -86.93 -118.27
C LEU A 322 64.83 -87.07 -118.82
N SER A 323 65.85 -86.79 -118.00
CA SER A 323 67.27 -87.00 -118.31
C SER A 323 67.57 -88.48 -118.52
N LYS A 324 67.10 -89.37 -117.64
CA LYS A 324 67.22 -90.83 -117.83
C LYS A 324 66.44 -91.34 -119.04
N GLN A 325 65.27 -90.78 -119.33
CA GLN A 325 64.53 -91.07 -120.56
C GLN A 325 65.27 -90.60 -121.81
N LEU A 326 65.93 -89.44 -121.75
CA LEU A 326 66.73 -88.89 -122.84
C LEU A 326 68.04 -89.68 -123.04
N GLU A 327 68.73 -90.10 -121.98
CA GLU A 327 69.89 -91.00 -122.06
C GLU A 327 69.49 -92.37 -122.62
N SER A 328 68.33 -92.90 -122.21
CA SER A 328 67.75 -94.12 -122.78
C SER A 328 67.38 -93.94 -124.26
N ALA A 329 66.80 -92.80 -124.64
CA ALA A 329 66.48 -92.48 -126.03
C ALA A 329 67.75 -92.26 -126.89
N LEU A 330 68.82 -91.68 -126.32
CA LEU A 330 70.13 -91.58 -126.96
C LEU A 330 70.78 -92.95 -127.14
N LYS A 331 70.68 -93.84 -126.14
CA LYS A 331 71.10 -95.25 -126.27
C LYS A 331 70.29 -95.97 -127.34
N GLN A 332 68.97 -95.84 -127.36
CA GLN A 332 68.11 -96.43 -128.39
C GLN A 332 68.41 -95.86 -129.78
N ALA A 333 68.75 -94.56 -129.89
CA ALA A 333 69.17 -93.95 -131.15
C ALA A 333 70.57 -94.41 -131.59
N GLN A 334 71.50 -94.60 -130.66
CA GLN A 334 72.81 -95.21 -130.94
C GLN A 334 72.67 -96.69 -131.34
N GLU A 335 71.84 -97.47 -130.64
CA GLU A 335 71.52 -98.86 -131.01
C GLU A 335 70.85 -98.91 -132.38
N LEU A 336 69.95 -97.98 -132.71
CA LEU A 336 69.34 -97.89 -134.04
C LEU A 336 70.38 -97.52 -135.12
N ALA A 337 71.31 -96.60 -134.82
CA ALA A 337 72.39 -96.23 -135.72
C ALA A 337 73.39 -97.38 -135.94
N VAL A 338 73.78 -98.09 -134.87
CA VAL A 338 74.60 -99.31 -134.96
C VAL A 338 73.87 -100.37 -135.77
N LYS A 339 72.58 -100.59 -135.53
CA LYS A 339 71.75 -101.56 -136.27
C LYS A 339 71.56 -101.18 -137.75
N ALA A 340 71.61 -99.89 -138.10
CA ALA A 340 71.64 -99.42 -139.49
C ALA A 340 73.01 -99.63 -140.15
N ILE A 341 74.11 -99.48 -139.40
CA ILE A 341 75.49 -99.73 -139.87
C ILE A 341 75.74 -101.25 -140.04
N GLU A 342 75.29 -102.08 -139.09
CA GLU A 342 75.35 -103.54 -139.20
C GLU A 342 74.42 -104.08 -140.30
N GLY A 343 73.22 -103.50 -140.43
CA GLY A 343 72.27 -103.84 -141.50
C GLY A 343 72.82 -103.57 -142.91
N THR A 344 73.62 -102.51 -143.09
CA THR A 344 74.28 -102.22 -144.38
C THR A 344 75.53 -103.08 -144.63
N SER A 345 76.23 -103.53 -143.57
CA SER A 345 77.39 -104.42 -143.69
C SER A 345 77.03 -105.82 -144.24
N ASN A 346 75.88 -106.38 -143.82
CA ASN A 346 75.41 -107.69 -144.32
C ASN A 346 74.92 -107.68 -145.78
N GLN A 347 74.58 -106.52 -146.34
CA GLN A 347 74.17 -106.44 -147.74
C GLN A 347 75.37 -106.64 -148.71
N ASN A 348 76.56 -106.17 -148.31
CA ASN A 348 77.77 -106.22 -149.15
C ASN A 348 78.42 -107.61 -149.16
N SER A 349 78.40 -108.34 -148.04
CA SER A 349 78.91 -109.72 -147.98
C SER A 349 78.08 -110.70 -148.81
N PHE A 350 76.77 -110.49 -148.91
CA PHE A 350 75.87 -111.35 -149.70
C PHE A 350 76.07 -111.21 -151.22
N ASN A 351 76.40 -110.00 -151.69
CA ASN A 351 76.70 -109.77 -153.10
C ASN A 351 78.05 -110.39 -153.51
N ALA A 352 79.10 -110.25 -152.68
CA ALA A 352 80.41 -110.83 -152.95
C ALA A 352 80.40 -112.36 -153.06
N LEU A 353 79.53 -113.05 -152.32
CA LEU A 353 79.40 -114.52 -152.39
C LEU A 353 78.74 -114.99 -153.69
N LYS A 354 77.86 -114.17 -154.28
CA LYS A 354 77.08 -114.51 -155.48
C LYS A 354 77.92 -114.47 -156.75
N ASP A 355 78.84 -113.52 -156.85
CA ASP A 355 79.70 -113.38 -158.04
C ASP A 355 80.75 -114.49 -158.14
N ILE A 356 81.25 -115.00 -157.00
CA ILE A 356 82.23 -116.11 -156.95
C ILE A 356 81.61 -117.46 -157.39
N ALA A 357 80.30 -117.65 -157.21
CA ALA A 357 79.63 -118.91 -157.54
C ALA A 357 79.36 -119.12 -159.05
N LEU A 358 79.28 -118.03 -159.84
CA LEU A 358 78.97 -118.10 -161.27
C LEU A 358 80.19 -118.31 -162.16
N GLU A 359 81.41 -118.03 -161.68
CA GLU A 359 82.63 -118.10 -162.48
C GLU A 359 83.24 -119.51 -162.59
N GLN A 360 82.89 -120.45 -161.69
CA GLN A 360 83.42 -121.83 -161.71
C GLN A 360 82.65 -122.84 -162.58
N ALA A 361 81.52 -122.46 -163.20
CA ALA A 361 80.69 -123.39 -163.98
C ALA A 361 81.05 -123.47 -165.48
N LYS A 362 82.22 -122.95 -165.90
CA LYS A 362 82.52 -122.76 -167.33
C LYS A 362 83.99 -122.95 -167.72
N ASN A 363 84.50 -124.21 -167.67
CA ASN A 363 85.38 -124.81 -168.69
C ASN A 363 85.94 -126.23 -168.34
N LEU A 364 86.27 -127.00 -169.39
CA LEU A 364 87.09 -128.25 -169.47
C LEU A 364 86.36 -129.64 -169.44
N PRO A 365 86.86 -130.69 -170.15
CA PRO A 365 86.07 -131.29 -171.25
C PRO A 365 86.00 -132.84 -171.32
N LYS A 366 85.47 -133.35 -172.45
CA LYS A 366 85.16 -134.77 -172.79
C LYS A 366 86.35 -135.76 -172.79
N ALA A 367 86.06 -137.00 -172.40
CA ALA A 367 86.66 -138.23 -172.95
C ALA A 367 85.59 -139.36 -173.03
N LYS A 368 85.93 -140.43 -173.75
CA LYS A 368 85.09 -141.57 -174.20
C LYS A 368 84.05 -142.11 -173.20
#